data_AF-A0A352ANH7-F1
#
_entry.id   AF-A0A352ANH7-F1
#
_cell.length_a   1.000
_cell.length_b   1.000
_cell.length_c   1.000
_cell.angle_alpha   90.00
_cell.angle_beta   90.00
_cell.angle_gamma   90.00
#
_symmetry.space_group_name_H-M   'P 1'
#
loop_
_entity.id
_entity.type
_entity.pdbx_description
1 polymer ?
#
loop_
_entity_poly.entity_id
_entity_poly.type
_entity_poly.pdbx_seq_one_letter_code
_entity_poly.pdbx_strand_id
1 'polypeptide(L)'
;MKLFYLLPKNIVPVLQFWIRPMLTISLLLHGLVLALPMQEDAKRPEPVATPTPKERVKVKITSLTGPSAPKPAPKKPAKVRKPTPKKANRVKPLVRPPSDPLPAIKPKEEKPEEPKEEEKQTEEQQPEEQPSDSKQADDNTTDPKQQEDKSSDPKQPQDSKQDGSGLIGPLRERIVERTIERLKASGEGTYAPDNVAKEVDTLPIELVDESKIDISAFFGEVTDPPKLKDGAVGSLNIPKISAREAYETELKPILEEFGFTIELPQEYGGADLYKVRNAEGLEFYMSVVRQKLGSGAFIVFWSKAPGS
;
A
#
# COMPACT_ATOMS: atom_id res chain seq x y z
N MET A 1 0.28 -17.54 -33.22
CA MET A 1 1.36 -17.02 -34.09
C MET A 1 2.32 -16.22 -33.23
N LYS A 2 3.54 -16.74 -33.02
CA LYS A 2 4.60 -16.10 -32.22
C LYS A 2 5.68 -15.60 -33.19
N LEU A 3 5.66 -14.32 -33.47
CA LEU A 3 6.79 -13.55 -34.02
C LEU A 3 6.70 -12.16 -33.41
N PHE A 4 7.83 -11.45 -33.31
CA PHE A 4 8.10 -10.25 -32.49
C PHE A 4 8.51 -10.63 -31.05
N TYR A 5 9.72 -10.42 -30.54
CA TYR A 5 10.80 -9.49 -30.89
C TYR A 5 12.16 -10.06 -30.43
N LEU A 6 13.04 -10.39 -31.37
CA LEU A 6 14.48 -10.41 -31.13
C LEU A 6 15.06 -9.15 -31.79
N LEU A 7 14.93 -8.00 -31.12
CA LEU A 7 15.60 -6.78 -31.58
C LEU A 7 17.09 -6.87 -31.19
N PRO A 8 18.03 -6.83 -32.16
CA PRO A 8 19.44 -6.81 -31.85
C PRO A 8 19.80 -5.52 -31.10
N LYS A 9 20.58 -5.63 -30.02
CA LYS A 9 20.99 -4.54 -29.11
C LYS A 9 21.80 -3.39 -29.76
N ASN A 10 22.06 -3.43 -31.06
CA ASN A 10 22.92 -2.49 -31.78
C ASN A 10 22.21 -1.91 -33.01
N ILE A 11 21.06 -1.27 -32.79
CA ILE A 11 20.37 -0.53 -33.84
C ILE A 11 21.03 0.86 -33.95
N VAL A 12 21.49 1.19 -35.15
CA VAL A 12 22.04 2.50 -35.50
C VAL A 12 21.07 3.59 -35.02
N PRO A 13 21.52 4.63 -34.29
CA PRO A 13 20.64 5.59 -33.61
C PRO A 13 19.62 6.26 -34.55
N VAL A 14 19.95 6.42 -35.83
CA VAL A 14 19.05 6.97 -36.86
C VAL A 14 17.80 6.12 -37.07
N LEU A 15 17.87 4.80 -36.88
CA LEU A 15 16.73 3.91 -37.05
C LEU A 15 15.83 3.87 -35.81
N GLN A 16 16.36 4.18 -34.62
CA GLN A 16 15.55 4.32 -33.40
C GLN A 16 14.58 5.50 -33.49
N PHE A 17 14.94 6.56 -34.21
CA PHE A 17 14.05 7.70 -34.46
C PHE A 17 12.77 7.31 -35.20
N TRP A 18 12.80 6.29 -36.07
CA TRP A 18 11.63 5.82 -36.81
C TRP A 18 10.73 4.88 -36.01
N ILE A 19 11.28 4.17 -35.01
CA ILE A 19 10.54 3.19 -34.20
C ILE A 19 9.72 3.86 -33.09
N ARG A 20 9.98 5.14 -32.76
CA ARG A 20 9.26 5.87 -31.70
C ARG A 20 8.74 7.23 -32.18
N PRO A 21 7.77 7.27 -33.11
CA PRO A 21 7.24 8.53 -33.65
C PRO A 21 6.63 9.42 -32.56
N MET A 22 6.04 8.84 -31.51
CA MET A 22 5.48 9.60 -30.39
C MET A 22 6.57 10.34 -29.58
N LEU A 23 7.75 9.73 -29.40
CA LEU A 23 8.86 10.36 -28.68
C LEU A 23 9.39 11.57 -29.45
N THR A 24 9.54 11.45 -30.78
CA THR A 24 10.03 12.52 -31.63
C THR A 24 9.05 13.70 -31.70
N ILE A 25 7.74 13.41 -31.78
CA ILE A 25 6.70 14.44 -31.74
C ILE A 25 6.74 15.17 -30.39
N SER A 26 6.86 14.44 -29.29
CA SER A 26 6.95 15.04 -27.94
C SER A 26 8.16 15.96 -27.81
N LEU A 27 9.35 15.54 -28.26
CA LEU A 27 10.58 16.34 -28.21
C LEU A 27 10.49 17.60 -29.08
N LEU A 28 9.90 17.47 -30.26
CA LEU A 28 9.75 18.59 -31.20
C LEU A 28 8.73 19.61 -30.67
N LEU A 29 7.61 19.14 -30.09
CA LEU A 29 6.62 20.01 -29.46
C LEU A 29 7.20 20.73 -28.23
N HIS A 30 7.98 20.02 -27.40
CA HIS A 30 8.65 20.63 -26.24
C HIS A 30 9.69 21.67 -26.66
N GLY A 31 10.48 21.38 -27.70
CA GLY A 31 11.43 22.32 -28.28
C GLY A 31 10.74 23.58 -28.83
N LEU A 32 9.57 23.43 -29.47
CA LEU A 32 8.81 24.55 -30.00
C LEU A 32 8.23 25.44 -28.88
N VAL A 33 7.76 24.85 -27.78
CA VAL A 33 7.27 25.59 -26.60
C VAL A 33 8.39 26.40 -25.95
N LEU A 34 9.60 25.84 -25.85
CA LEU A 34 10.75 26.55 -25.29
C LEU A 34 11.29 27.65 -26.20
N ALA A 35 11.06 27.55 -27.51
CA ALA A 35 11.45 28.56 -28.49
C ALA A 35 10.46 29.73 -28.58
N LEU A 36 9.29 29.64 -27.94
CA LEU A 36 8.38 30.77 -27.85
C LEU A 36 9.02 31.84 -26.95
N PRO A 37 9.20 33.08 -27.43
CA PRO A 37 9.67 34.17 -26.59
C PRO A 37 8.65 34.32 -25.46
N MET A 38 9.10 34.19 -24.21
CA MET A 38 8.30 34.58 -23.06
C MET A 38 7.85 36.02 -23.30
N GLN A 39 6.53 36.24 -23.36
CA GLN A 39 5.97 37.58 -23.27
C GLN A 39 6.26 38.11 -21.86
N GLU A 40 7.49 38.58 -21.65
CA GLU A 40 7.79 39.58 -20.64
C GLU A 40 7.11 40.86 -21.10
N ASP A 41 5.80 41.00 -20.84
CA ASP A 41 5.13 42.29 -20.67
C ASP A 41 3.63 42.09 -20.45
N ALA A 42 3.28 41.72 -19.21
CA ALA A 42 1.96 42.00 -18.67
C ALA A 42 2.13 42.60 -17.28
N LYS A 43 2.25 43.94 -17.25
CA LYS A 43 2.08 44.84 -16.09
C LYS A 43 2.75 44.39 -14.81
N ARG A 44 4.03 44.78 -14.66
CA ARG A 44 4.63 45.02 -13.35
C ARG A 44 3.86 46.16 -12.66
N PRO A 45 3.16 45.93 -11.54
CA PRO A 45 2.63 47.04 -10.76
C PRO A 45 3.80 47.89 -10.24
N GLU A 46 3.65 49.21 -10.34
CA GLU A 46 4.63 50.19 -9.90
C GLU A 46 5.08 49.96 -8.45
N PRO A 47 6.37 50.16 -8.14
CA PRO A 47 6.85 50.12 -6.77
C PRO A 47 6.26 51.30 -5.99
N VAL A 48 5.33 50.99 -5.09
CA VAL A 48 4.87 51.93 -4.06
C VAL A 48 6.08 52.40 -3.25
N ALA A 49 6.18 53.72 -3.14
CA ALA A 49 7.26 54.44 -2.49
C ALA A 49 7.69 53.84 -1.14
N THR A 50 8.99 53.68 -1.00
CA THR A 50 9.72 53.43 0.23
C THR A 50 9.32 54.43 1.31
N PRO A 51 8.73 54.03 2.45
CA PRO A 51 8.77 54.86 3.63
C PRO A 51 10.19 54.81 4.21
N THR A 52 10.75 55.99 4.41
CA THR A 52 12.01 56.28 5.09
C THR A 52 12.15 55.53 6.43
N PRO A 53 13.39 55.18 6.84
CA PRO A 53 13.63 54.44 8.08
C PRO A 53 13.18 55.26 9.30
N LYS A 54 12.09 54.84 9.96
CA LYS A 54 11.78 55.31 11.31
C LYS A 54 12.81 54.73 12.28
N GLU A 55 13.51 55.66 12.91
CA GLU A 55 14.29 55.59 14.13
C GLU A 55 14.00 54.34 15.00
N ARG A 56 15.02 53.49 15.17
CA ARG A 56 14.94 52.35 16.10
C ARG A 56 14.96 52.88 17.52
N VAL A 57 13.79 53.09 18.11
CA VAL A 57 13.62 53.26 19.54
C VAL A 57 14.11 51.98 20.23
N LYS A 58 15.19 52.10 21.02
CA LYS A 58 15.66 51.05 21.93
C LYS A 58 14.59 50.76 22.97
N VAL A 59 13.77 49.74 22.73
CA VAL A 59 12.89 49.21 23.78
C VAL A 59 13.76 48.37 24.72
N LYS A 60 13.94 48.87 25.96
CA LYS A 60 14.54 48.14 27.08
C LYS A 60 13.59 46.99 27.41
N ILE A 61 13.97 45.76 27.08
CA ILE A 61 13.27 44.57 27.56
C ILE A 61 13.52 44.52 29.07
N THR A 62 12.53 44.91 29.85
CA THR A 62 12.47 44.66 31.30
C THR A 62 12.46 43.16 31.50
N SER A 63 13.61 42.61 31.90
CA SER A 63 13.74 41.25 32.37
C SER A 63 12.86 41.04 33.60
N LEU A 64 11.99 40.02 33.56
CA LEU A 64 11.31 39.49 34.72
C LEU A 64 12.37 39.02 35.74
N THR A 65 12.40 39.70 36.88
CA THR A 65 13.22 39.39 38.05
C THR A 65 12.78 38.05 38.64
N GLY A 66 13.44 36.96 38.26
CA GLY A 66 13.41 35.69 38.99
C GLY A 66 14.55 35.64 40.01
N PRO A 67 14.35 35.06 41.21
CA PRO A 67 15.36 35.03 42.26
C PRO A 67 16.59 34.23 41.85
N SER A 68 17.75 34.84 42.12
CA SER A 68 19.10 34.41 41.79
C SER A 68 19.47 33.11 42.50
N ALA A 69 19.80 32.07 41.74
CA ALA A 69 20.49 30.87 42.24
C ALA A 69 22.00 30.95 41.92
N PRO A 70 22.90 30.45 42.78
CA PRO A 70 24.34 30.70 42.64
C PRO A 70 24.95 29.97 41.43
N LYS A 71 25.73 30.70 40.64
CA LYS A 71 26.55 30.20 39.53
C LYS A 71 27.50 29.07 39.98
N PRO A 72 27.48 27.89 39.36
CA PRO A 72 28.62 26.98 39.37
C PRO A 72 29.66 27.45 38.33
N ALA A 73 30.92 27.50 38.75
CA ALA A 73 32.05 27.85 37.90
C ALA A 73 32.23 26.87 36.71
N PRO A 74 32.72 27.35 35.55
CA PRO A 74 32.91 26.50 34.38
C PRO A 74 34.08 25.52 34.59
N LYS A 75 33.77 24.22 34.69
CA LYS A 75 34.77 23.15 34.58
C LYS A 75 35.24 23.06 33.13
N LYS A 76 36.55 23.13 32.94
CA LYS A 76 37.26 22.93 31.67
C LYS A 76 36.76 21.63 30.99
N PRO A 77 36.51 21.62 29.67
CA PRO A 77 36.14 20.40 28.97
C PRO A 77 37.33 19.43 28.96
N ALA A 78 37.07 18.20 29.41
CA ALA A 78 38.00 17.10 29.29
C ALA A 78 38.26 16.80 27.81
N LYS A 79 39.53 16.57 27.48
CA LYS A 79 40.03 16.24 26.15
C LYS A 79 39.39 14.92 25.68
N VAL A 80 38.37 15.02 24.82
CA VAL A 80 37.72 13.87 24.18
C VAL A 80 38.78 13.14 23.34
N ARG A 81 39.16 11.95 23.78
CA ARG A 81 40.01 11.03 23.00
C ARG A 81 39.16 10.52 21.83
N LYS A 82 39.67 10.69 20.60
CA LYS A 82 39.12 10.08 19.39
C LYS A 82 38.95 8.57 19.62
N PRO A 83 37.79 7.97 19.28
CA PRO A 83 37.65 6.52 19.30
C PRO A 83 38.57 5.92 18.24
N THR A 84 39.47 5.04 18.67
CA THR A 84 40.27 4.20 17.78
C THR A 84 39.34 3.15 17.13
N PRO A 85 39.43 2.94 15.81
CA PRO A 85 38.65 1.90 15.15
C PRO A 85 39.10 0.52 15.67
N LYS A 86 38.18 -0.22 16.29
CA LYS A 86 38.38 -1.64 16.60
C LYS A 86 38.53 -2.40 15.28
N LYS A 87 39.70 -3.04 15.08
CA LYS A 87 39.92 -4.03 14.03
C LYS A 87 38.78 -5.04 14.03
N ALA A 88 38.10 -5.19 12.90
CA ALA A 88 37.14 -6.26 12.68
C ALA A 88 37.85 -7.60 12.86
N ASN A 89 37.35 -8.41 13.79
CA ASN A 89 37.84 -9.76 14.01
C ASN A 89 37.38 -10.59 12.81
N ARG A 90 38.33 -11.00 11.97
CA ARG A 90 38.07 -11.80 10.77
C ARG A 90 37.66 -13.21 11.23
N VAL A 91 36.36 -13.45 11.34
CA VAL A 91 35.80 -14.78 11.61
C VAL A 91 36.18 -15.67 10.43
N LYS A 92 36.93 -16.75 10.71
CA LYS A 92 37.24 -17.77 9.70
C LYS A 92 35.93 -18.43 9.25
N PRO A 93 35.73 -18.66 7.94
CA PRO A 93 34.58 -19.43 7.47
C PRO A 93 34.62 -20.82 8.10
N LEU A 94 33.55 -21.19 8.81
CA LEU A 94 33.35 -22.55 9.29
C LEU A 94 33.09 -23.43 8.07
N VAL A 95 34.09 -24.22 7.69
CA VAL A 95 33.97 -25.25 6.66
C VAL A 95 32.91 -26.24 7.13
N ARG A 96 31.74 -26.25 6.48
CA ARG A 96 30.75 -27.32 6.67
C ARG A 96 31.34 -28.63 6.10
N PRO A 97 31.28 -29.74 6.84
CA PRO A 97 31.60 -31.04 6.28
C PRO A 97 30.59 -31.39 5.16
N PRO A 98 31.03 -32.13 4.12
CA PRO A 98 30.16 -32.58 3.05
C PRO A 98 29.06 -33.49 3.64
N SER A 99 27.81 -33.16 3.34
CA SER A 99 26.67 -34.00 3.68
C SER A 99 26.68 -35.22 2.76
N ASP A 100 26.64 -36.42 3.36
CA ASP A 100 26.52 -37.68 2.64
C ASP A 100 25.25 -37.67 1.76
N PRO A 101 25.30 -38.25 0.54
CA PRO A 101 24.13 -38.36 -0.32
C PRO A 101 23.10 -39.30 0.30
N LEU A 102 21.87 -38.81 0.45
CA LEU A 102 20.69 -39.62 0.79
C LEU A 102 20.54 -40.78 -0.20
N PRO A 103 20.17 -41.99 0.27
CA PRO A 103 19.98 -43.14 -0.60
C PRO A 103 18.81 -42.93 -1.57
N ALA A 104 19.00 -43.39 -2.81
CA ALA A 104 18.01 -43.32 -3.87
C ALA A 104 16.70 -44.02 -3.49
N ILE A 105 15.59 -43.28 -3.51
CA ILE A 105 14.24 -43.83 -3.39
C ILE A 105 13.97 -44.62 -4.69
N LYS A 106 13.92 -45.95 -4.59
CA LYS A 106 13.44 -46.81 -5.68
C LYS A 106 11.96 -46.51 -5.95
N PRO A 107 11.54 -46.33 -7.22
CA PRO A 107 10.13 -46.25 -7.57
C PRO A 107 9.43 -47.55 -7.17
N LYS A 108 8.36 -47.43 -6.39
CA LYS A 108 7.46 -48.53 -6.09
C LYS A 108 6.56 -48.72 -7.31
N GLU A 109 6.69 -49.87 -7.94
CA GLU A 109 5.94 -50.32 -9.11
C GLU A 109 4.45 -50.37 -8.75
N GLU A 110 3.68 -49.45 -9.30
CA GLU A 110 2.22 -49.36 -9.13
C GLU A 110 1.57 -50.28 -10.18
N LYS A 111 0.96 -51.36 -9.70
CA LYS A 111 0.25 -52.35 -10.49
C LYS A 111 -1.12 -51.76 -10.90
N PRO A 112 -1.53 -51.81 -12.18
CA PRO A 112 -2.86 -51.36 -12.59
C PRO A 112 -3.93 -52.35 -12.11
N GLU A 113 -4.94 -51.87 -11.38
CA GLU A 113 -6.21 -52.59 -11.21
C GLU A 113 -7.22 -52.06 -12.23
N GLU A 114 -7.72 -53.00 -13.04
CA GLU A 114 -8.83 -52.82 -13.99
C GLU A 114 -10.19 -52.74 -13.28
N PRO A 115 -11.20 -52.14 -13.93
CA PRO A 115 -12.49 -51.79 -13.35
C PRO A 115 -13.48 -52.96 -13.39
N LYS A 116 -14.40 -53.01 -12.42
CA LYS A 116 -15.54 -53.93 -12.42
C LYS A 116 -16.87 -53.18 -12.28
N GLU A 117 -17.54 -53.00 -13.41
CA GLU A 117 -19.01 -52.91 -13.60
C GLU A 117 -19.72 -54.10 -12.91
N GLU A 118 -21.01 -54.17 -12.60
CA GLU A 118 -22.20 -53.30 -12.52
C GLU A 118 -23.31 -54.29 -12.05
N GLU A 119 -24.20 -53.92 -11.12
CA GLU A 119 -25.52 -54.54 -10.90
C GLU A 119 -26.31 -53.57 -9.98
N LYS A 120 -27.25 -52.74 -10.45
CA LYS A 120 -28.59 -52.94 -11.07
C LYS A 120 -29.72 -53.24 -10.05
N GLN A 121 -30.54 -52.22 -9.81
CA GLN A 121 -31.98 -52.19 -9.42
C GLN A 121 -32.33 -50.68 -9.30
N THR A 122 -33.15 -49.97 -10.09
CA THR A 122 -34.47 -50.13 -10.75
C THR A 122 -35.67 -50.35 -9.80
N GLU A 123 -36.33 -49.25 -9.45
CA GLU A 123 -37.80 -48.99 -9.44
C GLU A 123 -37.96 -47.49 -9.11
N GLU A 124 -38.36 -46.61 -10.03
CA GLU A 124 -39.70 -46.39 -10.62
C GLU A 124 -40.75 -45.96 -9.57
N GLN A 125 -40.98 -44.64 -9.47
CA GLN A 125 -42.33 -44.06 -9.54
C GLN A 125 -42.26 -42.53 -9.70
N GLN A 126 -42.95 -42.09 -10.75
CA GLN A 126 -43.21 -40.72 -11.20
C GLN A 126 -44.65 -40.33 -10.75
N PRO A 127 -45.25 -39.24 -11.24
CA PRO A 127 -45.37 -37.91 -10.64
C PRO A 127 -46.81 -37.56 -10.18
N GLU A 128 -46.98 -36.41 -9.52
CA GLU A 128 -48.25 -35.68 -9.63
C GLU A 128 -48.00 -34.16 -9.74
N GLU A 129 -48.46 -33.61 -10.86
CA GLU A 129 -48.81 -32.20 -11.09
C GLU A 129 -49.98 -31.82 -10.14
N GLN A 130 -50.41 -30.59 -9.84
CA GLN A 130 -50.58 -29.36 -10.61
C GLN A 130 -51.13 -28.25 -9.64
N PRO A 131 -51.73 -27.12 -10.07
CA PRO A 131 -51.25 -25.75 -9.86
C PRO A 131 -52.11 -24.92 -8.86
N SER A 132 -51.77 -23.63 -8.65
CA SER A 132 -52.75 -22.53 -8.85
C SER A 132 -52.12 -21.13 -8.67
N ASP A 133 -52.41 -20.29 -9.66
CA ASP A 133 -52.33 -18.82 -9.69
C ASP A 133 -52.86 -18.11 -8.43
N SER A 134 -52.33 -16.90 -8.15
CA SER A 134 -53.11 -15.64 -8.28
C SER A 134 -52.43 -14.40 -7.63
N LYS A 135 -52.07 -13.43 -8.49
CA LYS A 135 -52.24 -11.95 -8.39
C LYS A 135 -51.58 -11.16 -7.24
N GLN A 136 -51.28 -9.86 -7.30
CA GLN A 136 -51.13 -8.75 -8.27
C GLN A 136 -51.05 -7.48 -7.40
N ALA A 137 -50.20 -6.49 -7.75
CA ALA A 137 -50.28 -5.05 -7.38
C ALA A 137 -50.14 -4.68 -5.88
N ASP A 138 -49.71 -3.50 -5.43
CA ASP A 138 -49.21 -2.20 -5.93
C ASP A 138 -48.57 -1.53 -4.68
N ASP A 139 -47.38 -0.94 -4.75
CA ASP A 139 -47.09 0.51 -4.88
C ASP A 139 -47.08 1.34 -3.57
N ASN A 140 -46.15 2.31 -3.56
CA ASN A 140 -45.98 3.52 -2.73
C ASN A 140 -45.25 3.52 -1.37
N THR A 141 -44.01 4.04 -1.42
CA THR A 141 -43.54 5.32 -0.84
C THR A 141 -44.18 5.81 0.47
N THR A 142 -43.36 6.05 1.51
CA THR A 142 -43.16 7.36 2.22
C THR A 142 -42.18 7.19 3.40
N ASP A 143 -41.02 7.83 3.31
CA ASP A 143 -40.24 8.44 4.42
C ASP A 143 -40.71 9.93 4.49
N PRO A 144 -40.57 10.77 5.56
CA PRO A 144 -39.60 10.67 6.65
C PRO A 144 -40.00 11.21 8.05
N LYS A 145 -39.27 10.79 9.11
CA LYS A 145 -38.68 11.72 10.12
C LYS A 145 -37.88 11.04 11.25
N GLN A 146 -36.61 11.48 11.33
CA GLN A 146 -35.84 11.89 12.52
C GLN A 146 -36.01 11.12 13.84
N GLN A 147 -34.92 10.46 14.24
CA GLN A 147 -34.40 10.58 15.60
C GLN A 147 -32.87 10.72 15.55
N GLU A 148 -32.40 11.93 15.84
CA GLU A 148 -31.08 12.15 16.43
C GLU A 148 -31.09 11.50 17.82
N ASP A 149 -30.15 10.59 18.09
CA ASP A 149 -29.49 10.61 19.38
C ASP A 149 -28.07 10.03 19.32
N LYS A 150 -27.22 10.67 20.10
CA LYS A 150 -25.78 10.46 20.22
C LYS A 150 -25.46 9.08 20.76
N SER A 151 -24.51 8.39 20.12
CA SER A 151 -23.38 7.70 20.78
C SER A 151 -22.55 6.98 19.73
N SER A 152 -21.59 7.67 19.11
CA SER A 152 -20.56 7.04 18.27
C SER A 152 -19.43 6.54 19.15
N ASP A 153 -19.69 5.40 19.80
CA ASP A 153 -18.64 4.40 20.03
C ASP A 153 -18.50 3.62 18.72
N PRO A 154 -17.30 3.41 18.15
CA PRO A 154 -17.16 2.61 16.95
C PRO A 154 -17.57 1.18 17.28
N LYS A 155 -18.78 0.80 16.88
CA LYS A 155 -19.28 -0.57 16.93
C LYS A 155 -18.35 -1.45 16.09
N GLN A 156 -17.46 -2.14 16.77
CA GLN A 156 -16.65 -3.23 16.24
C GLN A 156 -17.61 -4.27 15.62
N PRO A 157 -17.42 -4.71 14.37
CA PRO A 157 -18.32 -5.67 13.74
C PRO A 157 -18.25 -7.03 14.45
N GLN A 158 -19.27 -7.32 15.26
CA GLN A 158 -19.50 -8.66 15.81
C GLN A 158 -20.05 -9.57 14.70
N ASP A 159 -19.16 -10.10 13.86
CA ASP A 159 -19.31 -11.39 13.14
C ASP A 159 -18.16 -11.65 12.14
N SER A 160 -16.97 -11.10 12.39
CA SER A 160 -15.81 -11.35 11.54
C SER A 160 -15.08 -12.61 11.97
N LYS A 161 -15.05 -13.60 11.07
CA LYS A 161 -14.16 -14.77 11.07
C LYS A 161 -12.80 -14.46 11.69
N GLN A 162 -12.24 -15.42 12.43
CA GLN A 162 -10.93 -15.36 13.10
C GLN A 162 -9.72 -15.03 12.20
N ASP A 163 -9.94 -14.81 10.90
CA ASP A 163 -8.94 -14.58 9.86
C ASP A 163 -8.71 -13.10 9.51
N GLY A 164 -9.34 -12.17 10.23
CA GLY A 164 -9.16 -10.73 10.03
C GLY A 164 -9.84 -10.13 8.79
N SER A 165 -10.53 -10.93 7.99
CA SER A 165 -11.22 -10.47 6.78
C SER A 165 -12.26 -9.37 7.04
N GLY A 166 -12.97 -9.43 8.17
CA GLY A 166 -13.96 -8.42 8.54
C GLY A 166 -13.38 -7.08 9.01
N LEU A 167 -12.06 -6.97 9.19
CA LEU A 167 -11.39 -5.71 9.55
C LEU A 167 -11.05 -4.83 8.35
N ILE A 168 -11.08 -5.39 7.14
CA ILE A 168 -10.71 -4.65 5.93
C ILE A 168 -11.69 -3.49 5.70
N GLY A 169 -12.99 -3.69 5.95
CA GLY A 169 -14.01 -2.64 5.84
C GLY A 169 -13.74 -1.46 6.78
N PRO A 170 -13.68 -1.68 8.11
CA PRO A 170 -13.35 -0.63 9.08
C PRO A 170 -12.00 0.06 8.80
N LEU A 171 -10.97 -0.72 8.44
CA LEU A 171 -9.65 -0.19 8.12
C LEU A 171 -9.69 0.70 6.88
N ARG A 172 -10.41 0.27 5.83
CA ARG A 172 -10.63 1.04 4.60
C ARG A 172 -11.33 2.36 4.89
N GLU A 173 -12.43 2.32 5.64
CA GLU A 173 -13.18 3.53 6.00
C GLU A 173 -12.29 4.53 6.74
N ARG A 174 -11.50 4.04 7.70
CA ARG A 174 -10.58 4.88 8.48
C ARG A 174 -9.46 5.48 7.63
N ILE A 175 -8.90 4.71 6.69
CA ILE A 175 -7.87 5.21 5.76
C ILE A 175 -8.44 6.27 4.80
N VAL A 176 -9.64 6.07 4.29
CA VAL A 176 -10.33 7.04 3.42
C VAL A 176 -10.60 8.33 4.20
N GLU A 177 -11.17 8.23 5.40
CA GLU A 177 -11.45 9.38 6.27
C GLU A 177 -10.18 10.19 6.53
N ARG A 178 -9.10 9.54 6.97
CA ARG A 178 -7.82 10.18 7.28
C ARG A 178 -7.16 10.83 6.07
N THR A 179 -7.31 10.21 4.91
CA THR A 179 -6.84 10.78 3.64
C THR A 179 -7.63 12.04 3.29
N ILE A 180 -8.95 12.02 3.44
CA ILE A 180 -9.81 13.20 3.21
C ILE A 180 -9.47 14.32 4.21
N GLU A 181 -9.28 14.03 5.49
CA GLU A 181 -8.89 15.02 6.50
C GLU A 181 -7.57 15.70 6.16
N ARG A 182 -6.56 14.92 5.76
CA ARG A 182 -5.26 15.43 5.34
C ARG A 182 -5.37 16.32 4.11
N LEU A 183 -6.11 15.88 3.10
CA LEU A 183 -6.33 16.64 1.87
C LEU A 183 -7.06 17.97 2.17
N LYS A 184 -8.10 17.94 3.02
CA LYS A 184 -8.78 19.16 3.51
C LYS A 184 -7.82 20.11 4.21
N ALA A 185 -6.91 19.57 5.02
CA ALA A 185 -5.91 20.37 5.75
C ALA A 185 -4.82 20.95 4.84
N SER A 186 -4.47 20.30 3.74
CA SER A 186 -3.47 20.80 2.78
C SER A 186 -4.02 21.88 1.83
N GLY A 187 -5.35 21.96 1.67
CA GLY A 187 -5.98 22.89 0.74
C GLY A 187 -5.86 22.47 -0.73
N GLU A 188 -5.43 21.24 -1.02
CA GLU A 188 -5.30 20.69 -2.37
C GLU A 188 -6.60 20.02 -2.84
N GLY A 189 -7.30 20.67 -3.79
CA GLY A 189 -8.23 19.99 -4.70
C GLY A 189 -9.65 19.73 -4.19
N THR A 190 -10.43 19.03 -5.03
CA THR A 190 -11.85 18.72 -4.80
C THR A 190 -11.96 17.36 -4.11
N TYR A 191 -12.41 17.36 -2.85
CA TYR A 191 -12.52 16.15 -2.02
C TYR A 191 -13.87 15.46 -2.26
N ALA A 192 -13.95 14.63 -3.30
CA ALA A 192 -15.06 13.69 -3.42
C ALA A 192 -14.67 12.40 -2.68
N PRO A 193 -15.35 12.05 -1.57
CA PRO A 193 -15.08 10.80 -0.84
C PRO A 193 -15.06 9.58 -1.75
N ASP A 194 -15.94 9.55 -2.74
CA ASP A 194 -16.03 8.47 -3.73
C ASP A 194 -14.76 8.31 -4.57
N ASN A 195 -14.04 9.40 -4.87
CA ASN A 195 -12.81 9.33 -5.65
C ASN A 195 -11.67 8.77 -4.81
N VAL A 196 -11.56 9.20 -3.55
CA VAL A 196 -10.56 8.67 -2.60
C VAL A 196 -10.82 7.19 -2.33
N ALA A 197 -12.08 6.83 -2.11
CA ALA A 197 -12.50 5.45 -1.93
C ALA A 197 -12.12 4.56 -3.13
N LYS A 198 -12.39 5.03 -4.37
CA LYS A 198 -11.99 4.33 -5.59
C LYS A 198 -10.48 4.18 -5.69
N GLU A 199 -9.71 5.22 -5.37
CA GLU A 199 -8.25 5.17 -5.40
C GLU A 199 -7.69 4.16 -4.39
N VAL A 200 -8.27 4.09 -3.19
CA VAL A 200 -7.92 3.11 -2.15
C VAL A 200 -8.24 1.68 -2.57
N ASP A 201 -9.31 1.46 -3.32
CA ASP A 201 -9.71 0.12 -3.80
C ASP A 201 -8.98 -0.31 -5.09
N THR A 202 -8.26 0.59 -5.74
CA THR A 202 -7.62 0.32 -7.02
C THR A 202 -6.41 -0.60 -6.85
N LEU A 203 -6.36 -1.68 -7.63
CA LEU A 203 -5.20 -2.57 -7.71
C LEU A 203 -4.09 -1.92 -8.57
N PRO A 204 -2.94 -1.54 -7.98
CA PRO A 204 -1.96 -0.68 -8.63
C PRO A 204 -0.88 -1.50 -9.34
N ILE A 205 -1.27 -2.48 -10.15
CA ILE A 205 -0.34 -3.48 -10.72
C ILE A 205 0.76 -2.85 -11.56
N GLU A 206 0.38 -1.91 -12.43
CA GLU A 206 1.31 -1.18 -13.28
C GLU A 206 2.30 -0.32 -12.48
N LEU A 207 1.91 0.04 -11.26
CA LEU A 207 2.69 0.86 -10.34
C LEU A 207 3.58 -0.01 -9.44
N VAL A 208 3.53 -1.34 -9.46
CA VAL A 208 4.46 -2.15 -8.66
C VAL A 208 5.85 -2.15 -9.31
N ASP A 209 6.91 -1.98 -8.49
CA ASP A 209 8.30 -2.01 -8.97
C ASP A 209 8.76 -3.46 -9.23
N GLU A 210 8.43 -3.99 -10.41
CA GLU A 210 8.81 -5.34 -10.89
C GLU A 210 10.30 -5.65 -10.79
N SER A 211 11.17 -4.64 -10.72
CA SER A 211 12.61 -4.86 -10.57
C SER A 211 13.01 -5.33 -9.16
N LYS A 212 12.12 -5.15 -8.17
CA LYS A 212 12.36 -5.46 -6.76
C LYS A 212 11.27 -6.32 -6.14
N ILE A 213 10.08 -6.31 -6.73
CA ILE A 213 8.91 -7.00 -6.22
C ILE A 213 8.57 -8.15 -7.17
N ASP A 214 8.40 -9.33 -6.62
CA ASP A 214 7.81 -10.46 -7.34
C ASP A 214 6.29 -10.30 -7.35
N ILE A 215 5.74 -9.75 -8.44
CA ILE A 215 4.29 -9.54 -8.60
C ILE A 215 3.50 -10.85 -8.44
N SER A 216 4.06 -11.98 -8.86
CA SER A 216 3.41 -13.30 -8.75
C SER A 216 3.29 -13.81 -7.30
N ALA A 217 3.97 -13.15 -6.36
CA ALA A 217 3.80 -13.39 -4.94
C ALA A 217 2.47 -12.82 -4.41
N PHE A 218 1.90 -11.81 -5.07
CA PHE A 218 0.73 -11.04 -4.61
C PHE A 218 -0.50 -11.20 -5.50
N PHE A 219 -0.28 -11.39 -6.80
CA PHE A 219 -1.34 -11.54 -7.79
C PHE A 219 -1.38 -12.97 -8.31
N GLY A 220 -2.59 -13.47 -8.57
CA GLY A 220 -2.83 -14.78 -9.15
C GLY A 220 -2.53 -14.81 -10.65
N GLU A 221 -3.22 -15.70 -11.38
CA GLU A 221 -3.13 -15.73 -12.84
C GLU A 221 -3.47 -14.36 -13.45
N VAL A 222 -2.74 -14.00 -14.51
CA VAL A 222 -2.93 -12.75 -15.25
C VAL A 222 -4.34 -12.77 -15.86
N THR A 223 -5.23 -12.09 -15.17
CA THR A 223 -6.64 -11.92 -15.51
C THR A 223 -6.91 -10.44 -15.74
N ASP A 224 -7.93 -10.12 -16.53
CA ASP A 224 -8.41 -8.75 -16.73
C ASP A 224 -9.88 -8.68 -16.25
N PRO A 225 -10.17 -8.07 -15.09
CA PRO A 225 -9.25 -7.38 -14.19
C PRO A 225 -8.38 -8.36 -13.38
N PRO A 226 -7.20 -7.91 -12.93
CA PRO A 226 -6.28 -8.76 -12.20
C PRO A 226 -6.82 -9.11 -10.81
N LYS A 227 -6.43 -10.30 -10.33
CA LYS A 227 -6.90 -10.85 -9.06
C LYS A 227 -5.76 -11.04 -8.08
N LEU A 228 -6.06 -10.85 -6.79
CA LEU A 228 -5.14 -11.21 -5.72
C LEU A 228 -4.90 -12.72 -5.72
N LYS A 229 -3.74 -13.14 -5.21
CA LYS A 229 -3.37 -14.53 -5.05
C LYS A 229 -4.25 -15.22 -4.01
N ASP A 230 -4.47 -16.52 -4.19
CA ASP A 230 -5.21 -17.34 -3.21
C ASP A 230 -4.64 -17.19 -1.79
N GLY A 231 -5.55 -17.06 -0.83
CA GLY A 231 -5.21 -16.81 0.58
C GLY A 231 -5.15 -15.33 0.96
N ALA A 232 -5.05 -14.42 -0.02
CA ALA A 232 -5.27 -13.00 0.22
C ALA A 232 -6.77 -12.75 0.47
N VAL A 233 -7.08 -12.01 1.53
CA VAL A 233 -8.45 -11.67 1.92
C VAL A 233 -8.90 -10.30 1.41
N GLY A 234 -7.95 -9.49 0.95
CA GLY A 234 -8.22 -8.21 0.31
C GLY A 234 -6.97 -7.36 0.19
N SER A 235 -7.14 -6.14 -0.30
CA SER A 235 -6.05 -5.21 -0.50
C SER A 235 -6.50 -3.76 -0.37
N LEU A 236 -5.56 -2.88 -0.04
CA LEU A 236 -5.77 -1.44 0.02
C LEU A 236 -4.60 -0.71 -0.61
N ASN A 237 -4.89 0.34 -1.35
CA ASN A 237 -3.90 1.25 -1.91
C ASN A 237 -3.84 2.53 -1.07
N ILE A 238 -2.65 2.97 -0.69
CA ILE A 238 -2.44 4.18 0.11
C ILE A 238 -1.55 5.14 -0.67
N PRO A 239 -2.10 6.27 -1.19
CA PRO A 239 -1.35 7.24 -1.98
C PRO A 239 -0.45 8.09 -1.07
N LYS A 240 0.84 7.73 -1.06
CA LYS A 240 1.93 8.33 -0.28
C LYS A 240 3.25 8.28 -1.05
N ILE A 241 4.21 9.10 -0.64
CA ILE A 241 5.51 9.17 -1.33
C ILE A 241 6.29 7.84 -1.22
N SER A 242 6.08 7.08 -0.14
CA SER A 242 6.73 5.78 0.03
C SER A 242 5.92 4.77 0.84
N ALA A 243 6.24 3.50 0.65
CA ALA A 243 5.65 2.38 1.38
C ALA A 243 5.87 2.49 2.90
N ARG A 244 7.07 2.91 3.31
CA ARG A 244 7.42 3.13 4.71
C ARG A 244 6.60 4.25 5.34
N GLU A 245 6.40 5.34 4.61
CA GLU A 245 5.61 6.46 5.10
C GLU A 245 4.13 6.09 5.22
N ALA A 246 3.56 5.39 4.23
CA ALA A 246 2.21 4.87 4.33
C ALA A 246 2.03 3.96 5.55
N TYR A 247 3.00 3.08 5.80
CA TYR A 247 2.98 2.22 6.98
C TYR A 247 3.03 3.01 8.29
N GLU A 248 4.05 3.84 8.49
CA GLU A 248 4.26 4.51 9.79
C GLU A 248 3.25 5.62 10.07
N THR A 249 2.75 6.31 9.04
CA THR A 249 1.89 7.49 9.23
C THR A 249 0.40 7.19 9.15
N GLU A 250 0.00 6.23 8.31
CA GLU A 250 -1.42 5.90 8.10
C GLU A 250 -1.77 4.59 8.80
N LEU A 251 -1.14 3.50 8.36
CA LEU A 251 -1.60 2.16 8.68
C LEU A 251 -1.34 1.74 10.13
N LYS A 252 -0.10 1.88 10.60
CA LYS A 252 0.31 1.47 11.94
C LYS A 252 -0.48 2.20 13.04
N PRO A 253 -0.65 3.55 12.99
CA PRO A 253 -1.46 4.23 13.99
C PRO A 253 -2.92 3.78 13.99
N ILE A 254 -3.49 3.46 12.82
CA ILE A 254 -4.87 2.96 12.73
C ILE A 254 -4.98 1.56 13.32
N LEU A 255 -4.02 0.67 13.03
CA LEU A 255 -3.99 -0.67 13.63
C LEU A 255 -3.83 -0.61 15.15
N GLU A 256 -2.99 0.30 15.66
CA GLU A 256 -2.84 0.54 17.10
C GLU A 256 -4.13 1.11 17.73
N GLU A 257 -4.86 1.99 17.03
CA GLU A 257 -6.20 2.49 17.43
C GLU A 257 -7.21 1.36 17.57
N PHE A 258 -7.15 0.35 16.69
CA PHE A 258 -7.95 -0.88 16.78
C PHE A 258 -7.40 -1.92 17.78
N GLY A 259 -6.38 -1.59 18.57
CA GLY A 259 -5.81 -2.47 19.60
C GLY A 259 -4.93 -3.60 19.06
N PHE A 260 -4.41 -3.47 17.83
CA PHE A 260 -3.47 -4.44 17.27
C PHE A 260 -2.03 -4.14 17.68
N THR A 261 -1.29 -5.23 17.91
CA THR A 261 0.17 -5.24 18.00
C THR A 261 0.74 -5.78 16.70
N ILE A 262 1.82 -5.16 16.22
CA ILE A 262 2.47 -5.52 14.97
C ILE A 262 3.86 -6.07 15.27
N GLU A 263 4.14 -7.28 14.79
CA GLU A 263 5.46 -7.90 14.93
C GLU A 263 6.45 -7.38 13.86
N LEU A 264 7.75 -7.63 14.05
CA LEU A 264 8.77 -7.18 13.10
C LEU A 264 8.53 -7.77 11.70
N PRO A 265 8.77 -6.98 10.65
CA PRO A 265 8.55 -7.44 9.29
C PRO A 265 9.51 -8.57 8.92
N GLN A 266 8.98 -9.52 8.18
CA GLN A 266 9.72 -10.52 7.41
C GLN A 266 9.68 -10.13 5.93
N GLU A 267 10.54 -10.72 5.10
CA GLU A 267 10.51 -10.46 3.66
C GLU A 267 9.65 -11.51 2.95
N TYR A 268 8.72 -11.07 2.10
CA TYR A 268 7.93 -11.94 1.21
C TYR A 268 7.72 -11.26 -0.14
N GLY A 269 8.10 -11.90 -1.24
CA GLY A 269 7.94 -11.34 -2.59
C GLY A 269 8.65 -10.00 -2.81
N GLY A 270 9.69 -9.69 -2.03
CA GLY A 270 10.39 -8.39 -2.05
C GLY A 270 9.68 -7.27 -1.27
N ALA A 271 8.58 -7.59 -0.56
CA ALA A 271 7.84 -6.66 0.30
C ALA A 271 8.01 -6.99 1.80
N ASP A 272 7.72 -6.00 2.64
CA ASP A 272 7.70 -6.17 4.10
C ASP A 272 6.39 -6.86 4.51
N LEU A 273 6.49 -8.06 5.06
CA LEU A 273 5.39 -8.87 5.59
C LEU A 273 5.32 -8.73 7.11
N TYR A 274 4.22 -8.17 7.58
CA TYR A 274 3.93 -8.00 8.99
C TYR A 274 2.94 -9.05 9.47
N LYS A 275 3.15 -9.53 10.70
CA LYS A 275 2.16 -10.29 11.45
C LYS A 275 1.46 -9.35 12.43
N VAL A 276 0.13 -9.36 12.42
CA VAL A 276 -0.71 -8.44 13.17
C VAL A 276 -1.65 -9.24 14.08
N ARG A 277 -1.70 -8.89 15.36
CA ARG A 277 -2.51 -9.61 16.36
C ARG A 277 -3.10 -8.67 17.41
N ASN A 278 -4.34 -8.90 17.84
CA ASN A 278 -4.94 -8.18 18.97
C ASN A 278 -5.08 -9.06 20.24
N ALA A 279 -5.53 -8.45 21.33
CA ALA A 279 -5.76 -9.15 22.61
C ALA A 279 -6.92 -10.18 22.55
N GLU A 280 -7.83 -10.04 21.59
CA GLU A 280 -8.97 -10.94 21.37
C GLU A 280 -8.56 -12.23 20.64
N GLY A 281 -7.29 -12.33 20.23
CA GLY A 281 -6.74 -13.51 19.54
C GLY A 281 -6.96 -13.50 18.03
N LEU A 282 -7.43 -12.40 17.45
CA LEU A 282 -7.49 -12.23 16.01
C LEU A 282 -6.07 -12.03 15.48
N GLU A 283 -5.72 -12.80 14.44
CA GLU A 283 -4.41 -12.77 13.80
C GLU A 283 -4.57 -12.75 12.28
N PHE A 284 -3.79 -11.88 11.63
CA PHE A 284 -3.66 -11.84 10.17
C PHE A 284 -2.27 -11.38 9.77
N TYR A 285 -1.97 -11.48 8.48
CA TYR A 285 -0.71 -11.03 7.91
C TYR A 285 -0.95 -9.95 6.87
N MET A 286 0.05 -9.10 6.68
CA MET A 286 -0.08 -7.93 5.82
C MET A 286 1.22 -7.65 5.11
N SER A 287 1.19 -7.66 3.78
CA SER A 287 2.33 -7.28 2.95
C SER A 287 2.24 -5.83 2.54
N VAL A 288 3.25 -5.04 2.87
CA VAL A 288 3.38 -3.64 2.46
C VAL A 288 4.28 -3.58 1.23
N VAL A 289 3.66 -3.56 0.06
CA VAL A 289 4.31 -3.60 -1.24
C VAL A 289 4.65 -2.19 -1.70
N ARG A 290 5.90 -2.01 -2.10
CA ARG A 290 6.38 -0.73 -2.63
C ARG A 290 5.93 -0.54 -4.08
N GLN A 291 5.36 0.63 -4.35
CA GLN A 291 5.09 1.08 -5.71
C GLN A 291 6.27 1.89 -6.29
N LYS A 292 6.32 1.99 -7.61
CA LYS A 292 7.20 2.82 -8.41
C LYS A 292 7.10 4.26 -7.92
N LEU A 293 8.27 4.91 -7.89
CA LEU A 293 8.55 6.24 -7.33
C LEU A 293 7.32 7.11 -7.03
N GLY A 294 7.05 7.33 -5.74
CA GLY A 294 6.09 8.33 -5.29
C GLY A 294 4.60 7.96 -5.40
N SER A 295 4.28 6.76 -5.90
CA SER A 295 2.90 6.39 -6.20
C SER A 295 2.11 5.90 -4.98
N GLY A 296 2.78 5.40 -3.94
CA GLY A 296 2.09 4.87 -2.77
C GLY A 296 2.67 3.61 -2.15
N ALA A 297 1.84 3.03 -1.29
CA ALA A 297 1.95 1.66 -0.84
C ALA A 297 0.75 0.86 -1.34
N PHE A 298 1.01 -0.35 -1.79
CA PHE A 298 -0.03 -1.34 -1.99
C PHE A 298 0.02 -2.34 -0.83
N ILE A 299 -1.12 -2.55 -0.17
CA ILE A 299 -1.21 -3.39 1.02
C ILE A 299 -2.04 -4.61 0.67
N VAL A 300 -1.51 -5.79 0.92
CA VAL A 300 -2.23 -7.06 0.74
C VAL A 300 -2.44 -7.70 2.10
N PHE A 301 -3.68 -8.04 2.41
CA PHE A 301 -4.07 -8.70 3.65
C PHE A 301 -4.21 -10.20 3.42
N TRP A 302 -3.70 -11.00 4.34
CA TRP A 302 -3.71 -12.45 4.26
C TRP A 302 -4.28 -13.04 5.54
N SER A 303 -5.13 -14.05 5.38
CA SER A 303 -5.68 -14.83 6.50
C SER A 303 -4.63 -15.69 7.21
N LYS A 304 -3.57 -16.06 6.50
CA LYS A 304 -2.46 -16.92 6.96
C LYS A 304 -1.14 -16.41 6.38
N ALA A 305 -0.03 -16.89 6.94
CA ALA A 305 1.30 -16.57 6.41
C ALA A 305 1.39 -17.01 4.93
N PRO A 306 1.62 -16.09 3.98
CA PRO A 306 1.74 -16.46 2.58
C PRO A 306 3.03 -17.28 2.36
N GLY A 307 2.94 -18.35 1.57
CA GLY A 307 4.07 -19.26 1.29
C GLY A 307 4.32 -20.34 2.35
N SER A 308 3.41 -20.51 3.31
CA SER A 308 3.40 -21.63 4.27
C SER A 308 2.66 -22.86 3.77
#